data_AF-A0AB39I7Q9-F1
#
_entry.id   AF-A0AB39I7Q9-F1
#
_cell.length_a   1.000
_cell.length_b   1.000
_cell.length_c   1.000
_cell.angle_alpha   90.00
_cell.angle_beta   90.00
_cell.angle_gamma   90.00
#
_symmetry.space_group_name_H-M   'P 1'
#
loop_
_entity.id
_entity.type
_entity.pdbx_description
1 polymer ?
#
loop_
_entity_poly.entity_id
_entity_poly.type
_entity_poly.pdbx_seq_one_letter_code
_entity_poly.pdbx_strand_id
1 'polypeptide(L)'
;MVTHYKVAGHLACGHHGNNLISTRELNRVKCRSCRNTDAYKDARREQRNAARRAARKAKAQHTANDWRAAWVERLTAMPGLQRLPRGFHGQAFV
;
A
#
# COMPACT_ATOMS: atom_id res chain seq x y z
N MET A 1 22.16 28.85 8.83
CA MET A 1 21.33 27.97 9.70
C MET A 1 20.98 26.70 8.93
N VAL A 2 21.42 25.53 9.38
CA VAL A 2 21.19 24.25 8.68
C VAL A 2 20.21 23.40 9.49
N THR A 3 19.14 22.93 8.85
CA THR A 3 18.16 22.06 9.49
C THR A 3 18.52 20.60 9.28
N HIS A 4 18.62 19.84 10.36
CA HIS A 4 19.01 18.44 10.38
C HIS A 4 17.79 17.51 10.42
N TYR A 5 17.96 16.30 9.93
CA TYR A 5 16.94 15.26 10.00
C TYR A 5 17.01 14.53 11.34
N LYS A 6 15.91 14.52 12.11
CA LYS A 6 15.78 13.82 13.39
C LYS A 6 15.12 12.47 13.18
N VAL A 7 15.80 11.39 13.54
CA VAL A 7 15.30 10.01 13.50
C VAL A 7 15.55 9.35 14.85
N ALA A 8 14.55 8.64 15.39
CA ALA A 8 14.69 7.89 16.65
C ALA A 8 15.43 8.64 17.79
N GLY A 9 15.13 9.93 17.98
CA GLY A 9 15.70 10.75 19.06
C GLY A 9 17.05 11.41 18.75
N HIS A 10 17.75 11.01 17.69
CA HIS A 10 19.06 11.54 17.31
C HIS A 10 19.05 12.16 15.90
N LEU A 11 20.14 12.84 15.52
CA LEU A 11 20.31 13.36 14.16
C LEU A 11 20.85 12.26 13.26
N ALA A 12 20.26 12.09 12.08
CA ALA A 12 20.66 11.04 11.14
C ALA A 12 22.13 11.17 10.69
N CYS A 13 22.70 12.38 10.72
CA CYS A 13 24.10 12.62 10.36
C CYS A 13 25.08 12.44 11.53
N GLY A 14 24.63 12.09 12.74
CA GLY A 14 25.51 11.91 13.91
C GLY A 14 26.15 13.21 14.43
N HIS A 15 25.65 14.39 14.05
CA HIS A 15 26.11 15.63 14.70
C HIS A 15 25.47 15.75 16.09
N HIS A 16 26.25 16.27 17.04
CA HIS A 16 25.83 16.47 18.42
C HIS A 16 26.08 17.93 18.83
N GLY A 17 25.15 18.50 19.59
CA GLY A 17 25.23 19.87 20.09
C GLY A 17 23.85 20.42 20.46
N ASN A 18 23.79 21.27 21.47
CA ASN A 18 22.52 21.77 22.02
C ASN A 18 21.79 22.78 21.11
N ASN A 19 22.51 23.41 20.17
CA ASN A 19 21.97 24.47 19.31
C ASN A 19 21.72 24.03 17.86
N LEU A 20 21.54 22.73 17.61
CA LEU A 20 21.21 22.23 16.27
C LEU A 20 19.69 22.18 16.05
N ILE A 21 19.22 22.87 15.00
CA ILE A 21 17.82 22.79 14.60
C ILE A 21 17.58 21.46 13.90
N SER A 22 16.59 20.73 14.39
CA SER A 22 16.25 19.39 13.92
C SER A 22 14.79 19.30 13.56
N THR A 23 14.46 18.52 12.53
CA THR A 23 13.09 18.32 12.05
C THR A 23 12.89 16.89 11.57
N ARG A 24 11.64 16.42 11.64
CA ARG A 24 11.20 15.18 10.99
C ARG A 24 10.63 15.44 9.60
N GLU A 25 10.41 16.70 9.23
CA GLU A 25 9.85 17.08 7.94
C GLU A 25 10.93 17.05 6.85
N LEU A 26 10.85 16.07 5.94
CA LEU A 26 11.86 15.86 4.90
C LEU A 26 12.13 17.11 4.04
N ASN A 27 11.09 17.88 3.70
CA ASN A 27 11.22 19.07 2.84
C ASN A 27 11.97 20.24 3.50
N ARG A 28 12.03 20.25 4.85
CA ARG A 28 12.72 21.28 5.62
C ARG A 28 14.19 20.95 5.89
N VAL A 29 14.63 19.72 5.63
CA VAL A 29 16.01 19.29 5.86
C VAL A 29 16.94 19.91 4.83
N LYS A 30 17.93 20.69 5.31
CA LYS A 30 18.95 21.33 4.47
C LYS A 30 20.34 20.71 4.65
N CYS A 31 20.59 19.96 5.73
CA CYS A 31 21.86 19.27 5.95
C CYS A 31 22.13 18.22 4.86
N ARG A 32 23.26 18.36 4.15
CA ARG A 32 23.63 17.44 3.06
C ARG A 32 23.98 16.04 3.58
N SER A 33 24.67 15.95 4.72
CA SER A 33 24.98 14.66 5.35
C SER A 33 23.71 13.92 5.77
N CYS A 34 22.74 14.62 6.38
CA CYS A 34 21.43 14.03 6.68
C CYS A 34 20.75 13.48 5.42
N ARG A 35 20.74 14.25 4.33
CA ARG A 35 20.09 13.85 3.08
C ARG A 35 20.72 12.63 2.39
N ASN A 36 21.98 12.32 2.69
CA ASN A 36 22.67 11.15 2.13
C ASN A 36 22.56 9.89 2.99
N THR A 37 22.10 10.00 4.23
CA THR A 37 21.89 8.84 5.12
C THR A 37 20.76 7.94 4.65
N ASP A 38 20.85 6.66 4.95
CA ASP A 38 19.81 5.69 4.60
C ASP A 38 18.49 5.97 5.32
N ALA A 39 18.55 6.38 6.59
CA ALA A 39 17.38 6.80 7.35
C ALA A 39 16.56 7.89 6.62
N TYR A 40 17.22 8.89 6.02
CA TYR A 40 16.53 9.92 5.24
C TYR A 40 15.99 9.39 3.90
N LYS A 41 16.78 8.57 3.20
CA LYS A 41 16.38 7.98 1.90
C LYS A 41 15.18 7.06 2.06
N ASP A 42 15.16 6.25 3.11
CA ASP A 42 14.07 5.33 3.45
C ASP A 42 12.81 6.09 3.83
N ALA A 43 12.92 7.11 4.69
CA ALA A 43 11.77 7.96 5.02
C ALA A 43 11.17 8.65 3.77
N ARG A 44 11.99 9.06 2.81
CA ARG A 44 11.52 9.63 1.54
C ARG A 44 10.85 8.57 0.64
N ARG A 45 11.35 7.34 0.65
CA ARG A 45 10.74 6.20 -0.07
C ARG A 45 9.41 5.80 0.56
N GLU A 46 9.35 5.73 1.88
CA GLU A 46 8.16 5.48 2.70
C GLU A 46 7.07 6.49 2.36
N GLN A 47 7.38 7.79 2.38
CA GLN A 47 6.44 8.87 2.05
C GLN A 47 5.84 8.69 0.63
N ARG A 48 6.68 8.36 -0.35
CA ARG A 48 6.22 8.09 -1.73
C ARG A 48 5.34 6.84 -1.81
N ASN A 49 5.74 5.77 -1.12
CA ASN A 49 5.01 4.50 -1.14
C ASN A 49 3.70 4.57 -0.36
N ALA A 50 3.61 5.39 0.69
CA ALA A 50 2.38 5.64 1.43
C ALA A 50 1.29 6.21 0.51
N ALA A 51 1.64 7.19 -0.34
CA ALA A 51 0.71 7.72 -1.35
C ALA A 51 0.24 6.65 -2.35
N ARG A 52 1.16 5.77 -2.80
CA ARG A 52 0.82 4.64 -3.69
C ARG A 52 -0.09 3.61 -3.00
N ARG A 53 0.18 3.29 -1.73
CA ARG A 53 -0.64 2.39 -0.92
C ARG A 53 -2.04 2.96 -0.72
N ALA A 54 -2.16 4.25 -0.41
CA ALA A 54 -3.45 4.94 -0.30
C ALA A 54 -4.24 4.90 -1.61
N ALA A 55 -3.60 5.18 -2.74
CA ALA A 55 -4.24 5.11 -4.05
C ALA A 55 -4.72 3.68 -4.41
N ARG A 56 -3.95 2.65 -4.06
CA ARG A 56 -4.38 1.25 -4.23
C ARG A 56 -5.56 0.91 -3.34
N LYS A 57 -5.56 1.32 -2.08
CA LYS A 57 -6.69 1.13 -1.16
C LYS A 57 -7.96 1.82 -1.66
N ALA A 58 -7.85 3.00 -2.25
CA ALA A 58 -9.00 3.72 -2.82
C ALA A 58 -9.56 3.07 -4.11
N LYS A 59 -8.70 2.39 -4.90
CA LYS A 59 -9.11 1.71 -6.14
C LYS A 59 -9.60 0.29 -5.94
N ALA A 60 -9.16 -0.38 -4.87
CA ALA A 60 -9.68 -1.68 -4.51
C ALA A 60 -11.08 -1.49 -3.92
N GLN A 61 -12.11 -1.51 -4.76
CA GLN A 61 -13.34 -2.14 -4.30
C GLN A 61 -12.91 -3.51 -3.79
N HIS A 62 -13.16 -3.78 -2.51
CA HIS A 62 -13.07 -5.11 -1.94
C HIS A 62 -14.13 -5.95 -2.66
N THR A 63 -13.87 -6.35 -3.92
CA THR A 63 -14.40 -7.61 -4.41
C THR A 63 -13.69 -8.62 -3.53
N ALA A 64 -14.39 -9.04 -2.47
CA ALA A 64 -14.00 -10.22 -1.74
C ALA A 64 -13.64 -11.26 -2.81
N ASN A 65 -12.44 -11.80 -2.72
CA ASN A 65 -11.99 -12.88 -3.58
C ASN A 65 -12.73 -14.16 -3.16
N ASP A 66 -14.05 -14.06 -3.02
CA ASP A 66 -14.93 -15.19 -2.83
C ASP A 66 -15.08 -15.80 -4.21
N TRP A 67 -14.08 -16.61 -4.53
CA TRP A 67 -14.02 -17.41 -5.75
C TRP A 67 -15.34 -18.18 -5.94
N ARG A 68 -16.06 -18.49 -4.84
CA ARG A 68 -17.38 -19.10 -4.88
C ARG A 68 -18.42 -18.16 -5.48
N ALA A 69 -18.49 -16.91 -5.03
CA ALA A 69 -19.41 -15.92 -5.58
C ALA A 69 -19.13 -15.66 -7.07
N ALA A 70 -17.86 -15.51 -7.45
CA ALA A 70 -17.47 -15.34 -8.85
C ALA A 70 -17.78 -16.59 -9.70
N TRP A 71 -17.67 -17.78 -9.12
CA TRP A 71 -18.00 -19.04 -9.78
C TRP A 71 -19.51 -19.22 -9.98
N VAL A 72 -20.31 -18.87 -8.97
CA VAL A 72 -21.78 -18.86 -9.05
C VAL A 72 -22.27 -17.85 -10.09
N GLU A 73 -21.71 -16.65 -10.12
CA GLU A 73 -22.04 -15.63 -11.13
C GLU A 73 -21.74 -16.16 -12.55
N ARG A 74 -20.60 -16.84 -12.73
CA ARG A 74 -20.24 -17.44 -14.01
C ARG A 74 -21.17 -18.59 -14.42
N LEU A 75 -21.58 -19.44 -13.47
CA LEU A 75 -22.48 -20.55 -13.74
C LEU A 75 -23.89 -20.04 -14.06
N THR A 76 -24.41 -19.09 -13.29
CA THR A 76 -25.72 -18.46 -13.55
C THR A 76 -25.78 -17.71 -14.87
N ALA A 77 -24.67 -17.14 -15.35
CA ALA A 77 -24.59 -16.50 -16.67
C ALA A 77 -24.50 -17.50 -17.85
N MET A 78 -24.27 -18.79 -17.60
CA MET A 78 -24.10 -19.78 -18.66
C MET A 78 -25.46 -20.14 -19.29
N PRO A 79 -25.63 -20.01 -20.62
CA PRO A 79 -26.88 -20.36 -21.26
C PRO A 79 -27.06 -21.88 -21.32
N GLY A 80 -28.29 -22.34 -21.07
CA GLY A 80 -28.67 -23.75 -21.17
C GLY A 80 -28.94 -24.42 -19.83
N LEU A 81 -29.16 -25.73 -19.87
CA LEU A 81 -29.50 -26.55 -18.71
C LEU A 81 -28.39 -27.55 -18.42
N GLN A 82 -28.16 -27.82 -17.13
CA GLN A 82 -27.20 -28.82 -16.70
C GLN A 82 -27.64 -30.20 -17.21
N ARG A 83 -26.74 -30.88 -17.93
CA ARG A 83 -26.97 -32.24 -18.43
C ARG A 83 -26.81 -33.24 -17.28
N LEU A 84 -27.89 -33.46 -16.54
CA LEU A 84 -27.94 -34.42 -15.45
C LEU A 84 -28.42 -35.80 -15.96
N PRO A 85 -28.15 -36.89 -15.20
CA PRO A 85 -28.65 -38.22 -15.49
C PRO A 85 -30.19 -38.26 -15.63
N ARG A 86 -30.69 -39.27 -16.33
CA ARG A 86 -32.14 -39.43 -16.58
C ARG A 86 -32.94 -39.34 -15.27
N GLY A 87 -34.01 -38.55 -15.30
CA GLY A 87 -34.85 -38.26 -14.13
C GLY A 87 -34.64 -36.85 -13.55
N PHE A 88 -33.51 -36.21 -13.82
CA PHE A 88 -33.23 -34.84 -13.40
C PHE A 88 -33.05 -33.95 -14.65
N HIS A 89 -34.08 -33.21 -15.03
CA HIS A 89 -34.07 -32.32 -16.20
C HIS A 89 -34.45 -30.90 -15.77
N GLY A 90 -34.02 -29.88 -16.52
CA GLY A 90 -34.48 -28.50 -16.30
C GLY A 90 -33.73 -27.68 -15.25
N GLN A 91 -32.58 -28.12 -14.72
CA GLN A 91 -31.81 -27.31 -13.77
C GLN A 91 -30.88 -26.30 -14.47
N ALA A 92 -30.92 -25.05 -14.02
CA ALA A 92 -29.95 -24.03 -14.37
C ALA A 92 -28.57 -24.38 -13.77
N PHE A 93 -27.50 -23.85 -14.35
CA PHE A 93 -26.16 -23.96 -13.79
C PHE A 93 -26.07 -23.10 -12.51
N VAL A 94 -25.54 -23.66 -11.42
CA VAL A 94 -25.42 -23.01 -10.09
C VAL A 94 -23.98 -23.08 -9.57
#